data_AF-A0A8J7D129-F1
#
_entry.id   AF-A0A8J7D129-F1
#
_cell.length_a   1.000
_cell.length_b   1.000
_cell.length_c   1.000
_cell.angle_alpha   90.00
_cell.angle_beta   90.00
_cell.angle_gamma   90.00
#
_symmetry.space_group_name_H-M   'P 1'
#
loop_
_entity.id
_entity.type
_entity.pdbx_description
1 polymer ?
#
loop_
_entity_poly.entity_id
_entity_poly.type
_entity_poly.pdbx_seq_one_letter_code
_entity_poly.pdbx_strand_id
1 'polypeptide(L)'
;MSQIERVAIVGGTHGNELTGVHLVKKFQQHPNLINKQSLETLVLLGNAKAITEGKRYIDKDLNRCFSNQDLQNPNLLSYEDKRAKEIKQILQPQNQSFADVIIDLHSTTANMGLSLIFCEMHPLLLSLAAYLSSINPLVRVCINPQSKEGGFLRSLCELGFVIEVGAVAQNVLNAELFQQTEQLIYAILDYFEWCNQGNIPQINSSLTLYQYISTIDYPRDERGEIQAMIHPHVQFRDYHPLNPGEPIFLTFAGKNILYEGVSTVYPIFINEAAYYEKGIAMHLTQKQQKVV
;
A
#
# COMPACT_ATOMS: atom_id res chain seq x y z
N MET A 1 14.73 -20.62 6.05
CA MET A 1 13.42 -19.93 6.04
C MET A 1 12.35 -21.00 6.04
N SER A 2 11.22 -20.78 6.71
CA SER A 2 10.03 -21.62 6.51
C SER A 2 9.58 -21.49 5.06
N GLN A 3 9.03 -22.58 4.51
CA GLN A 3 8.45 -22.60 3.18
C GLN A 3 7.22 -21.66 3.16
N ILE A 4 7.04 -20.89 2.08
CA ILE A 4 5.85 -20.08 1.86
C ILE A 4 4.82 -20.97 1.17
N GLU A 5 3.78 -21.38 1.89
CA GLU A 5 2.79 -22.31 1.36
C GLU A 5 1.57 -21.57 0.81
N ARG A 6 1.20 -20.42 1.41
CA ARG A 6 -0.04 -19.71 1.09
C ARG A 6 0.18 -18.21 0.92
N VAL A 7 -0.16 -17.71 -0.26
CA VAL A 7 -0.11 -16.27 -0.60
C VAL A 7 -1.53 -15.75 -0.85
N ALA A 8 -1.97 -14.77 -0.07
CA ALA A 8 -3.23 -14.09 -0.29
C ALA A 8 -3.01 -12.79 -1.10
N ILE A 9 -3.72 -12.64 -2.21
CA ILE A 9 -3.78 -11.39 -2.99
C ILE A 9 -5.16 -10.78 -2.77
N VAL A 10 -5.20 -9.63 -2.10
CA VAL A 10 -6.45 -8.94 -1.77
C VAL A 10 -6.54 -7.65 -2.57
N GLY A 11 -7.67 -7.44 -3.23
CA GLY A 11 -7.94 -6.26 -4.02
C GLY A 11 -9.29 -5.67 -3.67
N GLY A 12 -9.42 -4.35 -3.80
CA GLY A 12 -10.66 -3.67 -3.43
C GLY A 12 -10.92 -3.65 -1.93
N THR A 13 -9.86 -3.63 -1.11
CA THR A 13 -9.96 -3.25 0.31
C THR A 13 -10.65 -1.89 0.44
N HIS A 14 -10.34 -0.97 -0.49
CA HIS A 14 -11.18 0.17 -0.80
C HIS A 14 -11.90 -0.03 -2.13
N GLY A 15 -13.22 0.16 -2.15
CA GLY A 15 -14.06 -0.25 -3.29
C GLY A 15 -13.91 0.57 -4.57
N ASN A 16 -13.35 1.78 -4.48
CA ASN A 16 -13.13 2.71 -5.59
C ASN A 16 -11.70 2.65 -6.16
N GLU A 17 -10.85 1.73 -5.69
CA GLU A 17 -9.50 1.50 -6.22
C GLU A 17 -9.53 0.35 -7.24
N LEU A 18 -9.85 0.69 -8.49
CA LEU A 18 -10.28 -0.30 -9.49
C LEU A 18 -9.19 -1.26 -9.97
N THR A 19 -7.91 -0.87 -9.92
CA THR A 19 -6.79 -1.71 -10.36
C THR A 19 -6.79 -3.06 -9.63
N GLY A 20 -6.78 -3.03 -8.29
CA GLY A 20 -6.82 -4.24 -7.47
C GLY A 20 -8.11 -5.04 -7.63
N VAL A 21 -9.26 -4.36 -7.72
CA VAL A 21 -10.59 -5.00 -7.93
C VAL A 21 -10.59 -5.84 -9.21
N HIS A 22 -10.13 -5.26 -10.32
CA HIS A 22 -10.18 -5.93 -11.61
C HIS A 22 -9.08 -6.99 -11.77
N LEU A 23 -7.91 -6.82 -11.15
CA LEU A 23 -6.88 -7.87 -11.12
C LEU A 23 -7.36 -9.11 -10.36
N VAL A 24 -7.98 -8.93 -9.19
CA VAL A 24 -8.56 -10.04 -8.44
C VAL A 24 -9.63 -10.74 -9.26
N LYS A 25 -10.55 -10.00 -9.90
CA LYS A 25 -11.57 -10.60 -10.78
C LYS A 25 -10.94 -11.38 -11.95
N LYS A 26 -9.88 -10.84 -12.56
CA LYS A 26 -9.14 -11.52 -13.63
C LYS A 26 -8.54 -12.84 -13.14
N PHE A 27 -7.89 -12.84 -11.98
CA PHE A 27 -7.28 -14.05 -11.42
C PHE A 27 -8.31 -15.07 -10.94
N GLN A 28 -9.47 -14.64 -10.46
CA GLN A 28 -10.59 -15.53 -10.16
C GLN A 28 -11.10 -16.25 -11.42
N GLN A 29 -11.12 -15.57 -12.57
CA GLN A 29 -11.53 -16.15 -13.87
C GLN A 29 -10.42 -16.99 -14.52
N HIS A 30 -9.16 -16.64 -14.28
CA HIS A 30 -7.98 -17.26 -14.89
C HIS A 30 -6.93 -17.63 -13.83
N PRO A 31 -7.22 -18.59 -12.94
CA PRO A 31 -6.33 -18.94 -11.82
C PRO A 31 -4.96 -19.46 -12.28
N ASN A 32 -4.89 -20.05 -13.48
CA ASN A 32 -3.63 -20.53 -14.07
C ASN A 32 -2.56 -19.43 -14.27
N LEU A 33 -2.95 -18.14 -14.25
CA LEU A 33 -2.01 -17.03 -14.37
C LEU A 33 -1.16 -16.82 -13.10
N ILE A 34 -1.67 -17.23 -11.95
CA ILE A 34 -1.04 -17.03 -10.63
C ILE A 34 -0.69 -18.35 -9.93
N ASN A 35 -1.05 -19.49 -10.52
CA ASN A 35 -0.69 -20.79 -9.96
C ASN A 35 0.82 -21.01 -10.00
N LYS A 36 1.34 -21.52 -8.88
CA LYS A 36 2.72 -21.97 -8.71
C LYS A 36 2.73 -23.40 -8.19
N GLN A 37 3.87 -24.09 -8.29
CA GLN A 37 3.95 -25.52 -7.96
C GLN A 37 4.09 -25.72 -6.45
N SER A 38 4.82 -24.83 -5.77
CA SER A 38 5.17 -24.98 -4.36
C SER A 38 4.31 -24.15 -3.40
N LEU A 39 3.40 -23.31 -3.91
CA LEU A 39 2.52 -22.45 -3.11
C LEU A 39 1.11 -22.36 -3.69
N GLU A 40 0.14 -22.21 -2.80
CA GLU A 40 -1.25 -21.88 -3.07
C GLU A 40 -1.42 -20.35 -3.15
N THR A 41 -2.13 -19.86 -4.16
CA THR A 41 -2.52 -18.45 -4.22
C THR A 41 -4.03 -18.30 -4.00
N LEU A 42 -4.39 -17.54 -2.95
CA LEU A 42 -5.76 -17.18 -2.62
C LEU A 42 -6.05 -15.76 -3.11
N VAL A 43 -7.13 -15.57 -3.88
CA VAL A 43 -7.53 -14.24 -4.37
C VAL A 43 -8.85 -13.80 -3.73
N LEU A 44 -8.89 -12.57 -3.20
CA LEU A 44 -10.01 -12.08 -2.40
C LEU A 44 -10.39 -10.65 -2.77
N LEU A 45 -11.70 -10.41 -2.94
CA LEU A 45 -12.24 -9.05 -2.95
C LEU A 45 -12.44 -8.58 -1.50
N GLY A 46 -11.73 -7.52 -1.11
CA GLY A 46 -11.73 -6.98 0.25
C GLY A 46 -13.11 -6.49 0.67
N ASN A 47 -13.62 -5.42 0.06
CA ASN A 47 -14.87 -4.77 0.45
C ASN A 47 -15.94 -4.90 -0.64
N ALA A 48 -16.62 -6.06 -0.70
CA ALA A 48 -17.58 -6.36 -1.77
C ALA A 48 -18.72 -5.32 -1.90
N LYS A 49 -19.22 -4.79 -0.77
CA LYS A 49 -20.28 -3.79 -0.78
C LYS A 49 -19.78 -2.43 -1.28
N ALA A 50 -18.62 -1.95 -0.79
CA ALA A 50 -18.05 -0.69 -1.27
C ALA A 50 -17.65 -0.75 -2.75
N ILE A 51 -17.17 -1.91 -3.23
CA ILE A 51 -16.92 -2.14 -4.66
C ILE A 51 -18.21 -1.96 -5.48
N THR A 52 -19.31 -2.54 -4.99
CA THR A 52 -20.62 -2.45 -5.67
C THR A 52 -21.13 -1.01 -5.69
N GLU A 53 -20.89 -0.23 -4.63
CA GLU A 53 -21.28 1.17 -4.52
C GLU A 53 -20.30 2.16 -5.16
N GLY A 54 -19.14 1.71 -5.66
CA GLY A 54 -18.10 2.59 -6.21
C GLY A 54 -17.53 3.57 -5.19
N LYS A 55 -17.48 3.18 -3.92
CA LYS A 55 -17.03 4.00 -2.78
C LYS A 55 -15.77 3.41 -2.16
N ARG A 56 -15.03 4.24 -1.42
CA ARG A 56 -13.89 3.78 -0.62
C ARG A 56 -14.33 2.74 0.42
N TYR A 57 -15.37 3.08 1.18
CA TYR A 57 -15.98 2.23 2.21
C TYR A 57 -17.47 2.58 2.36
N ILE A 58 -18.20 1.78 3.15
CA ILE A 58 -19.62 1.95 3.46
C ILE A 58 -19.81 2.70 4.77
N ASP A 59 -19.36 2.13 5.90
CA ASP A 59 -19.55 2.73 7.22
C ASP A 59 -18.25 3.35 7.73
N LYS A 60 -17.11 2.65 7.58
CA LYS A 60 -15.78 3.15 7.97
C LYS A 60 -14.67 2.50 7.16
N ASP A 61 -13.47 3.05 7.20
CA ASP A 61 -12.32 2.55 6.44
C ASP A 61 -11.95 1.09 6.82
N LEU A 62 -12.17 0.15 5.90
CA LEU A 62 -11.88 -1.28 6.12
C LEU A 62 -10.42 -1.50 6.52
N ASN A 63 -9.49 -0.73 5.94
CA ASN A 63 -8.06 -0.85 6.21
C ASN A 63 -7.64 -0.22 7.55
N ARG A 64 -8.59 -0.06 8.49
CA ARG A 64 -8.39 0.30 9.91
C ARG A 64 -9.11 -0.67 10.86
N CYS A 65 -9.71 -1.74 10.34
CA CYS A 65 -10.59 -2.65 11.11
C CYS A 65 -9.89 -3.95 11.56
N PHE A 66 -8.60 -4.10 11.31
CA PHE A 66 -7.86 -5.36 11.52
C PHE A 66 -7.00 -5.37 12.78
N SER A 67 -7.27 -4.49 13.76
CA SER A 67 -6.61 -4.57 15.05
C SER A 67 -7.05 -5.85 15.79
N ASN A 68 -6.15 -6.44 16.59
CA ASN A 68 -6.50 -7.63 17.37
C ASN A 68 -7.70 -7.40 18.31
N GLN A 69 -7.79 -6.19 18.87
CA GLN A 69 -8.90 -5.79 19.73
C GLN A 69 -10.23 -5.75 18.95
N ASP A 70 -10.24 -5.14 17.76
CA ASP A 70 -11.46 -4.99 16.96
C ASP A 70 -11.96 -6.33 16.41
N LEU A 71 -11.04 -7.18 15.95
CA LEU A 71 -11.37 -8.51 15.44
C LEU A 71 -11.99 -9.43 16.51
N GLN A 72 -11.65 -9.22 17.78
CA GLN A 72 -12.20 -9.97 18.91
C GLN A 72 -13.44 -9.32 19.52
N ASN A 73 -13.75 -8.06 19.20
CA ASN A 73 -14.84 -7.32 19.83
C ASN A 73 -16.20 -7.63 19.16
N PRO A 74 -17.12 -8.37 19.80
CA PRO A 74 -18.41 -8.72 19.20
C PRO A 74 -19.36 -7.51 19.05
N ASN A 75 -19.10 -6.41 19.76
CA ASN A 75 -19.95 -5.22 19.75
C ASN A 75 -19.68 -4.29 18.55
N LEU A 76 -18.63 -4.55 17.78
CA LEU A 76 -18.36 -3.85 16.54
C LEU A 76 -19.22 -4.42 15.41
N LEU A 77 -20.22 -3.63 15.00
CA LEU A 77 -21.32 -4.06 14.15
C LEU A 77 -21.38 -3.39 12.77
N SER A 78 -20.47 -2.45 12.47
CA SER A 78 -20.39 -1.83 11.14
C SER A 78 -20.15 -2.89 10.08
N TYR A 79 -20.49 -2.57 8.83
CA TYR A 79 -20.26 -3.46 7.71
C TYR A 79 -18.77 -3.85 7.62
N GLU A 80 -17.85 -2.88 7.68
CA GLU A 80 -16.42 -3.16 7.63
C GLU A 80 -15.88 -3.94 8.83
N ASP A 81 -16.44 -3.77 10.03
CA ASP A 81 -16.05 -4.59 11.20
C ASP A 81 -16.39 -6.07 11.01
N LYS A 82 -17.59 -6.35 10.52
CA LYS A 82 -18.02 -7.72 10.19
C LYS A 82 -17.18 -8.26 9.06
N ARG A 83 -16.94 -7.45 8.03
CA ARG A 83 -16.13 -7.84 6.88
C ARG A 83 -14.69 -8.16 7.26
N ALA A 84 -14.07 -7.40 8.16
CA ALA A 84 -12.72 -7.67 8.64
C ALA A 84 -12.62 -9.03 9.36
N LYS A 85 -13.63 -9.37 10.18
CA LYS A 85 -13.72 -10.69 10.84
C LYS A 85 -13.91 -11.83 9.83
N GLU A 86 -14.75 -11.64 8.82
CA GLU A 86 -14.91 -12.61 7.73
C GLU A 86 -13.60 -12.81 6.95
N ILE A 87 -12.91 -11.72 6.60
CA ILE A 87 -11.62 -11.79 5.88
C ILE A 87 -10.60 -12.56 6.72
N LYS A 88 -10.50 -12.31 8.04
CA LYS A 88 -9.61 -13.09 8.91
C LYS A 88 -9.91 -14.59 8.86
N GLN A 89 -11.20 -14.98 8.85
CA GLN A 89 -11.61 -16.38 8.74
C GLN A 89 -11.27 -16.98 7.36
N ILE A 90 -11.37 -16.20 6.29
CA ILE A 90 -10.97 -16.62 4.94
C ILE A 90 -9.45 -16.84 4.85
N LEU A 91 -8.66 -15.96 5.48
CA LEU A 91 -7.21 -16.07 5.52
C LEU A 91 -6.73 -17.25 6.39
N GLN A 92 -7.54 -17.68 7.36
CA GLN A 92 -7.30 -18.86 8.20
C GLN A 92 -8.50 -19.81 8.23
N PRO A 93 -8.72 -20.60 7.17
CA PRO A 93 -9.76 -21.62 7.15
C PRO A 93 -9.55 -22.65 8.27
N GLN A 94 -10.62 -23.27 8.76
CA GLN A 94 -10.58 -24.20 9.91
C GLN A 94 -9.56 -25.36 9.78
N ASN A 95 -9.25 -25.78 8.55
CA ASN A 95 -8.38 -26.92 8.26
C ASN A 95 -7.05 -26.52 7.60
N GLN A 96 -6.66 -25.25 7.66
CA GLN A 96 -5.41 -24.74 7.06
C GLN A 96 -4.71 -23.75 8.00
N SER A 97 -3.41 -23.60 7.83
CA SER A 97 -2.62 -22.53 8.47
C SER A 97 -3.12 -21.15 8.04
N PHE A 98 -2.80 -20.11 8.79
CA PHE A 98 -3.01 -18.72 8.34
C PHE A 98 -2.15 -18.46 7.08
N ALA A 99 -2.59 -17.59 6.16
CA ALA A 99 -1.81 -17.24 4.98
C ALA A 99 -0.41 -16.68 5.35
N ASP A 100 0.65 -17.22 4.76
CA ASP A 100 2.02 -16.81 5.08
C ASP A 100 2.33 -15.39 4.62
N VAL A 101 1.75 -15.00 3.47
CA VAL A 101 1.94 -13.69 2.82
C VAL A 101 0.57 -13.08 2.49
N ILE A 102 0.43 -11.77 2.74
CA ILE A 102 -0.70 -10.96 2.27
C ILE A 102 -0.16 -9.85 1.37
N ILE A 103 -0.65 -9.81 0.13
CA ILE A 103 -0.40 -8.75 -0.85
C ILE A 103 -1.71 -7.96 -0.98
N ASP A 104 -1.76 -6.78 -0.36
CA ASP A 104 -2.93 -5.89 -0.41
C ASP A 104 -2.75 -4.84 -1.53
N LEU A 105 -3.61 -4.90 -2.54
CA LEU A 105 -3.53 -4.08 -3.74
C LEU A 105 -4.30 -2.77 -3.56
N HIS A 106 -3.57 -1.66 -3.70
CA HIS A 106 -4.10 -0.31 -3.56
C HIS A 106 -3.84 0.55 -4.79
N SER A 107 -4.58 1.65 -4.86
CA SER A 107 -4.30 2.72 -5.80
C SER A 107 -4.46 4.08 -5.14
N THR A 108 -3.66 5.04 -5.59
CA THR A 108 -3.60 6.39 -5.03
C THR A 108 -3.70 7.45 -6.12
N THR A 109 -4.30 8.59 -5.79
CA THR A 109 -4.29 9.77 -6.65
C THR A 109 -2.95 10.49 -6.65
N ALA A 110 -2.06 10.19 -5.69
CA ALA A 110 -0.70 10.70 -5.62
C ALA A 110 0.20 10.02 -6.68
N ASN A 111 1.30 10.67 -7.07
CA ASN A 111 2.17 10.16 -8.13
C ASN A 111 3.23 9.18 -7.58
N MET A 112 2.78 8.17 -6.85
CA MET A 112 3.69 7.23 -6.19
C MET A 112 4.34 6.21 -7.14
N GLY A 113 3.89 6.09 -8.39
CA GLY A 113 4.37 5.04 -9.29
C GLY A 113 4.07 3.66 -8.71
N LEU A 114 4.95 2.69 -8.98
CA LEU A 114 4.87 1.32 -8.43
C LEU A 114 5.56 1.26 -7.07
N SER A 115 4.79 1.21 -6.00
CA SER A 115 5.31 1.31 -4.64
C SER A 115 4.99 0.08 -3.81
N LEU A 116 6.01 -0.48 -3.15
CA LEU A 116 5.87 -1.50 -2.11
C LEU A 116 5.90 -0.82 -0.75
N ILE A 117 4.91 -1.09 0.10
CA ILE A 117 4.86 -0.53 1.45
C ILE A 117 4.91 -1.65 2.48
N PHE A 118 6.03 -1.70 3.21
CA PHE A 118 6.27 -2.69 4.26
C PHE A 118 6.01 -2.09 5.65
N CYS A 119 5.49 -2.91 6.55
CA CYS A 119 5.41 -2.54 7.96
C CYS A 119 6.81 -2.49 8.60
N GLU A 120 7.70 -3.41 8.23
CA GLU A 120 9.02 -3.52 8.82
C GLU A 120 10.08 -4.00 7.83
N MET A 121 11.33 -3.97 8.26
CA MET A 121 12.49 -4.41 7.49
C MET A 121 12.70 -5.93 7.58
N HIS A 122 11.67 -6.72 7.24
CA HIS A 122 11.79 -8.18 7.24
C HIS A 122 12.79 -8.64 6.16
N PRO A 123 13.79 -9.50 6.46
CA PRO A 123 14.85 -9.86 5.53
C PRO A 123 14.35 -10.37 4.18
N LEU A 124 13.37 -11.28 4.18
CA LEU A 124 12.79 -11.82 2.95
C LEU A 124 12.12 -10.75 2.09
N LEU A 125 11.41 -9.79 2.70
CA LEU A 125 10.73 -8.71 1.97
C LEU A 125 11.74 -7.72 1.40
N LEU A 126 12.84 -7.47 2.12
CA LEU A 126 13.94 -6.65 1.60
C LEU A 126 14.62 -7.33 0.41
N SER A 127 14.89 -8.63 0.47
CA SER A 127 15.46 -9.38 -0.66
C SER A 127 14.51 -9.41 -1.87
N LEU A 128 13.20 -9.59 -1.63
CA LEU A 128 12.18 -9.43 -2.66
C LEU A 128 12.21 -8.03 -3.27
N ALA A 129 12.19 -6.98 -2.46
CA ALA A 129 12.25 -5.59 -2.92
C ALA A 129 13.52 -5.27 -3.72
N ALA A 130 14.67 -5.78 -3.29
CA ALA A 130 15.94 -5.68 -4.01
C ALA A 130 15.84 -6.35 -5.38
N TYR A 131 15.26 -7.55 -5.45
CA TYR A 131 15.00 -8.23 -6.72
C TYR A 131 14.10 -7.43 -7.64
N LEU A 132 12.93 -7.00 -7.16
CA LEU A 132 11.96 -6.26 -7.96
C LEU A 132 12.53 -4.93 -8.46
N SER A 133 13.30 -4.23 -7.63
CA SER A 133 13.99 -3.00 -8.02
C SER A 133 15.09 -3.25 -9.06
N SER A 134 15.74 -4.42 -9.03
CA SER A 134 16.78 -4.78 -10.01
C SER A 134 16.22 -5.04 -11.41
N ILE A 135 15.00 -5.59 -11.51
CA ILE A 135 14.34 -5.89 -12.79
C ILE A 135 13.42 -4.76 -13.26
N ASN A 136 13.00 -3.88 -12.36
CA ASN A 136 12.12 -2.75 -12.67
C ASN A 136 12.54 -1.49 -11.90
N PRO A 137 13.20 -0.52 -12.56
CA PRO A 137 13.69 0.70 -11.92
C PRO A 137 12.57 1.66 -11.47
N LEU A 138 11.31 1.39 -11.83
CA LEU A 138 10.15 2.16 -11.39
C LEU A 138 9.71 1.79 -9.98
N VAL A 139 10.10 0.61 -9.48
CA VAL A 139 9.72 0.16 -8.14
C VAL A 139 10.30 1.09 -7.08
N ARG A 140 9.46 1.50 -6.15
CA ARG A 140 9.81 2.26 -4.94
C ARG A 140 9.47 1.42 -3.73
N VAL A 141 10.24 1.60 -2.66
CA VAL A 141 10.08 0.82 -1.43
C VAL A 141 9.96 1.75 -0.26
N CYS A 142 8.85 1.63 0.45
CA CYS A 142 8.53 2.45 1.61
C CYS A 142 8.41 1.56 2.85
N ILE A 143 8.93 2.06 3.97
CA ILE A 143 8.82 1.38 5.27
C ILE A 143 8.02 2.27 6.21
N ASN A 144 6.91 1.76 6.73
CA ASN A 144 6.06 2.46 7.70
C ASN A 144 5.79 1.59 8.96
N PRO A 145 6.65 1.66 9.98
CA PRO A 145 6.52 0.90 11.22
C PRO A 145 5.27 1.21 12.02
N GLN A 146 4.78 2.45 11.96
CA GLN A 146 3.56 2.87 12.67
C GLN A 146 2.32 2.10 12.18
N SER A 147 2.42 1.46 11.01
CA SER A 147 1.30 0.69 10.49
C SER A 147 1.06 -0.67 11.14
N LYS A 148 1.95 -1.17 12.02
CA LYS A 148 1.65 -2.42 12.76
C LYS A 148 0.47 -2.30 13.70
N GLU A 149 0.25 -1.12 14.27
CA GLU A 149 -0.80 -0.88 15.26
C GLU A 149 -2.07 -0.29 14.64
N GLY A 150 -2.02 0.15 13.38
CA GLY A 150 -3.13 0.88 12.75
C GLY A 150 -4.27 0.02 12.19
N GLY A 151 -4.28 -1.29 12.49
CA GLY A 151 -5.36 -2.20 12.09
C GLY A 151 -5.50 -2.36 10.58
N PHE A 152 -4.38 -2.47 9.86
CA PHE A 152 -4.36 -2.66 8.41
C PHE A 152 -4.51 -4.14 8.04
N LEU A 153 -5.07 -4.44 6.87
CA LEU A 153 -5.23 -5.83 6.42
C LEU A 153 -3.87 -6.57 6.35
N ARG A 154 -2.87 -5.93 5.75
CA ARG A 154 -1.52 -6.48 5.66
C ARG A 154 -0.87 -6.80 7.01
N SER A 155 -1.30 -6.16 8.11
CA SER A 155 -0.67 -6.41 9.43
C SER A 155 -1.14 -7.70 10.10
N LEU A 156 -2.05 -8.46 9.47
CA LEU A 156 -2.47 -9.77 9.97
C LEU A 156 -1.40 -10.86 9.82
N CYS A 157 -0.39 -10.68 8.95
CA CYS A 157 0.73 -11.60 8.80
C CYS A 157 2.07 -10.85 8.77
N GLU A 158 3.15 -11.55 9.14
CA GLU A 158 4.51 -10.98 9.18
C GLU A 158 5.01 -10.57 7.79
N LEU A 159 4.74 -11.38 6.77
CA LEU A 159 5.13 -11.10 5.38
C LEU A 159 4.06 -10.29 4.63
N GLY A 160 3.24 -9.52 5.34
CA GLY A 160 2.19 -8.72 4.74
C GLY A 160 2.69 -7.38 4.23
N PHE A 161 2.34 -7.02 3.00
CA PHE A 161 2.69 -5.74 2.41
C PHE A 161 1.63 -5.23 1.44
N VAL A 162 1.76 -3.94 1.09
CA VAL A 162 0.92 -3.29 0.10
C VAL A 162 1.68 -3.11 -1.21
N ILE A 163 0.99 -3.33 -2.32
CA ILE A 163 1.35 -2.75 -3.62
C ILE A 163 0.45 -1.52 -3.81
N GLU A 164 1.04 -0.34 -3.75
CA GLU A 164 0.40 0.96 -3.94
C GLU A 164 0.76 1.50 -5.32
N VAL A 165 -0.23 1.92 -6.11
CA VAL A 165 -0.03 2.31 -7.51
C VAL A 165 -0.72 3.62 -7.84
N GLY A 166 0.05 4.59 -8.34
CA GLY A 166 -0.47 5.88 -8.76
C GLY A 166 0.45 6.62 -9.72
N ALA A 167 0.05 7.77 -10.27
CA ALA A 167 -1.23 8.44 -10.00
C ALA A 167 -2.38 7.84 -10.82
N VAL A 168 -3.49 7.52 -10.16
CA VAL A 168 -4.76 7.20 -10.82
C VAL A 168 -5.92 7.72 -9.99
N ALA A 169 -6.90 8.35 -10.66
CA ALA A 169 -8.11 8.82 -10.00
C ALA A 169 -8.92 7.65 -9.43
N GLN A 170 -9.60 7.88 -8.31
CA GLN A 170 -10.58 6.93 -7.79
C GLN A 170 -11.66 6.66 -8.83
N ASN A 171 -12.15 5.42 -8.89
CA ASN A 171 -13.12 4.95 -9.89
C ASN A 171 -12.63 5.03 -11.36
N VAL A 172 -11.33 5.17 -11.59
CA VAL A 172 -10.71 5.09 -12.92
C VAL A 172 -9.83 3.86 -13.01
N LEU A 173 -9.93 3.15 -14.14
CA LEU A 173 -9.04 2.04 -14.48
C LEU A 173 -8.05 2.52 -15.54
N ASN A 174 -6.76 2.48 -15.22
CA ASN A 174 -5.68 2.81 -16.15
C ASN A 174 -5.03 1.52 -16.64
N ALA A 175 -4.99 1.32 -17.97
CA ALA A 175 -4.50 0.08 -18.57
C ALA A 175 -3.00 -0.16 -18.35
N GLU A 176 -2.19 0.90 -18.38
CA GLU A 176 -0.74 0.79 -18.16
C GLU A 176 -0.46 0.40 -16.71
N LEU A 177 -1.05 1.12 -15.75
CA LEU A 177 -0.88 0.80 -14.32
C LEU A 177 -1.41 -0.59 -13.98
N PHE A 178 -2.53 -1.02 -14.60
CA PHE A 178 -3.05 -2.37 -14.46
C PHE A 178 -2.03 -3.42 -14.91
N GLN A 179 -1.45 -3.27 -16.12
CA GLN A 179 -0.48 -4.20 -16.66
C GLN A 179 0.83 -4.19 -15.86
N GLN A 180 1.30 -3.03 -15.42
CA GLN A 180 2.50 -2.91 -14.59
C GLN A 180 2.30 -3.59 -13.23
N THR A 181 1.14 -3.40 -12.61
CA THR A 181 0.78 -4.06 -11.34
C THR A 181 0.71 -5.58 -11.52
N GLU A 182 0.09 -6.04 -12.61
CA GLU A 182 0.02 -7.46 -12.97
C GLU A 182 1.41 -8.09 -13.10
N GLN A 183 2.31 -7.46 -13.86
CA GLN A 183 3.68 -7.96 -14.02
C GLN A 183 4.45 -7.99 -12.69
N LEU A 184 4.22 -6.99 -11.83
CA LEU A 184 4.83 -6.96 -10.50
C LEU A 184 4.34 -8.14 -9.64
N ILE A 185 3.05 -8.48 -9.69
CA ILE A 185 2.48 -9.64 -8.99
C ILE A 185 3.11 -10.94 -9.50
N TYR A 186 3.26 -11.11 -10.82
CA TYR A 186 3.91 -12.30 -11.38
C TYR A 186 5.34 -12.45 -10.89
N ALA A 187 6.14 -11.37 -10.92
CA ALA A 187 7.51 -11.38 -10.43
C ALA A 187 7.61 -11.70 -8.93
N ILE A 188 6.64 -11.24 -8.12
CA ILE A 188 6.56 -11.57 -6.69
C ILE A 188 6.31 -13.07 -6.49
N LEU A 189 5.33 -13.64 -7.21
CA LEU A 189 4.99 -15.06 -7.09
C LEU A 189 6.13 -15.96 -7.59
N ASP A 190 6.80 -15.57 -8.68
CA ASP A 190 8.02 -16.26 -9.14
C ASP A 190 9.13 -16.24 -8.09
N TYR A 191 9.34 -15.09 -7.44
CA TYR A 191 10.33 -14.96 -6.39
C TYR A 191 10.06 -15.90 -5.21
N PHE A 192 8.80 -15.98 -4.75
CA PHE A 192 8.42 -16.90 -3.67
C PHE A 192 8.55 -18.38 -4.08
N GLU A 193 8.20 -18.73 -5.31
CA GLU A 193 8.43 -20.08 -5.84
C GLU A 193 9.93 -20.44 -5.82
N TRP A 194 10.81 -19.52 -6.24
CA TRP A 194 12.25 -19.75 -6.18
C TRP A 194 12.78 -19.87 -4.75
N CYS A 195 12.23 -19.10 -3.80
CA CYS A 195 12.55 -19.25 -2.38
C CYS A 195 12.24 -20.66 -1.89
N ASN A 196 11.07 -21.20 -2.22
CA ASN A 196 10.68 -22.55 -1.83
C ASN A 196 11.56 -23.64 -2.49
N GLN A 197 11.99 -23.43 -3.73
CA GLN A 197 12.88 -24.35 -4.45
C GLN A 197 14.35 -24.24 -4.02
N GLY A 198 14.71 -23.25 -3.19
CA GLY A 198 16.10 -22.97 -2.83
C GLY A 198 16.93 -22.31 -3.96
N ASN A 199 16.27 -21.80 -5.00
CA ASN A 199 16.87 -21.23 -6.21
C ASN A 199 16.82 -19.69 -6.21
N ILE A 200 17.07 -19.05 -5.06
CA ILE A 200 16.93 -17.61 -4.91
C ILE A 200 17.98 -16.90 -5.79
N PRO A 201 17.57 -15.93 -6.65
CA PRO A 201 18.52 -15.13 -7.42
C PRO A 201 19.54 -14.47 -6.49
N GLN A 202 20.84 -14.58 -6.81
CA GLN A 202 21.86 -13.82 -6.10
C GLN A 202 21.82 -12.37 -6.55
N ILE A 203 21.54 -11.46 -5.62
CA ILE A 203 21.43 -10.04 -5.91
C ILE A 203 22.29 -9.28 -4.93
N ASN A 204 23.51 -8.95 -5.37
CA ASN A 204 24.32 -7.97 -4.66
C ASN A 204 23.83 -6.58 -5.08
N SER A 205 22.86 -6.03 -4.36
CA SER A 205 22.31 -4.72 -4.70
C SER A 205 22.14 -3.80 -3.50
N SER A 206 22.40 -2.52 -3.76
CA SER A 206 21.97 -1.45 -2.86
C SER A 206 20.49 -1.18 -3.13
N LEU A 207 19.66 -1.44 -2.14
CA LEU A 207 18.24 -1.10 -2.15
C LEU A 207 18.06 0.33 -1.63
N THR A 208 17.41 1.17 -2.43
CA THR A 208 16.95 2.48 -1.96
C THR A 208 15.58 2.33 -1.32
N LEU A 209 15.43 2.78 -0.07
CA LEU A 209 14.17 2.77 0.66
C LEU A 209 13.81 4.14 1.20
N TYR A 210 12.51 4.37 1.39
CA TYR A 210 11.92 5.60 1.92
C TYR A 210 11.26 5.29 3.26
N GLN A 211 11.95 5.64 4.34
CA GLN A 211 11.51 5.39 5.71
C GLN A 211 10.57 6.50 6.16
N TYR A 212 9.36 6.16 6.59
CA TYR A 212 8.41 7.12 7.16
C TYR A 212 9.01 7.87 8.36
N ILE A 213 8.84 9.19 8.38
CA ILE A 213 9.21 10.09 9.50
C ILE A 213 7.94 10.59 10.19
N SER A 214 7.09 11.27 9.45
CA SER A 214 5.95 12.01 9.98
C SER A 214 4.91 12.30 8.90
N THR A 215 3.81 12.92 9.30
CA THR A 215 2.74 13.34 8.42
C THR A 215 2.52 14.84 8.56
N ILE A 216 2.18 15.50 7.45
CA ILE A 216 1.83 16.91 7.41
C ILE A 216 0.36 17.04 6.97
N ASP A 217 -0.44 17.82 7.70
CA ASP A 217 -1.79 18.21 7.30
C ASP A 217 -1.75 19.45 6.38
N TYR A 218 -2.86 19.72 5.70
CA TYR A 218 -3.13 21.00 5.08
C TYR A 218 -3.15 22.12 6.14
N PRO A 219 -2.66 23.32 5.80
CA PRO A 219 -2.92 24.51 6.62
C PRO A 219 -4.42 24.72 6.77
N ARG A 220 -4.91 24.85 8.01
CA ARG A 220 -6.32 25.02 8.35
C ARG A 220 -6.53 26.23 9.25
N ASP A 221 -7.74 26.77 9.23
CA ASP A 221 -8.17 27.79 10.18
C ASP A 221 -8.68 27.18 11.50
N GLU A 222 -9.13 28.03 12.43
CA GLU A 222 -9.68 27.62 13.73
C GLU A 222 -10.94 26.75 13.63
N ARG A 223 -11.62 26.73 12.48
CA ARG A 223 -12.80 25.91 12.22
C ARG A 223 -12.45 24.58 11.56
N GLY A 224 -11.18 24.36 11.23
CA GLY A 224 -10.69 23.17 10.54
C GLY A 224 -10.79 23.24 9.02
N GLU A 225 -11.15 24.40 8.46
CA GLU A 225 -11.28 24.58 7.00
C GLU A 225 -9.90 24.77 6.37
N ILE A 226 -9.65 24.08 5.26
CA ILE A 226 -8.40 24.16 4.51
C ILE A 226 -8.19 25.60 4.00
N GLN A 227 -7.00 26.16 4.21
CA GLN A 227 -6.63 27.53 3.82
C GLN A 227 -5.59 27.58 2.69
N ALA A 228 -5.00 26.44 2.35
CA ALA A 228 -3.98 26.31 1.34
C ALA A 228 -4.02 24.94 0.66
N MET A 229 -3.58 24.89 -0.59
CA MET A 229 -3.43 23.66 -1.37
C MET A 229 -1.96 23.31 -1.56
N ILE A 230 -1.68 22.06 -1.97
CA ILE A 230 -0.33 21.64 -2.34
C ILE A 230 0.26 22.62 -3.35
N HIS A 231 1.47 23.10 -3.10
CA HIS A 231 2.11 24.03 -4.00
C HIS A 231 2.41 23.35 -5.36
N PRO A 232 2.24 24.02 -6.52
CA PRO A 232 2.46 23.40 -7.84
C PRO A 232 3.87 22.83 -8.06
N HIS A 233 4.87 23.32 -7.32
CA HIS A 233 6.23 22.76 -7.38
C HIS A 233 6.38 21.42 -6.66
N VAL A 234 5.44 21.06 -5.79
CA VAL A 234 5.44 19.82 -4.99
C VAL A 234 4.41 18.81 -5.54
N GLN A 235 3.33 19.29 -6.15
CA GLN A 235 2.29 18.45 -6.73
C GLN A 235 2.87 17.39 -7.69
N PHE A 236 2.47 16.12 -7.49
CA PHE A 236 2.94 14.94 -8.25
C PHE A 236 4.45 14.70 -8.23
N ARG A 237 5.19 15.27 -7.27
CA ARG A 237 6.62 15.03 -7.08
C ARG A 237 6.92 14.10 -5.92
N ASP A 238 6.12 13.06 -5.73
CA ASP A 238 6.39 12.01 -4.77
C ASP A 238 7.81 11.45 -5.00
N TYR A 239 8.54 11.18 -3.91
CA TYR A 239 9.94 10.75 -3.92
C TYR A 239 10.99 11.76 -4.42
N HIS A 240 10.60 12.99 -4.78
CA HIS A 240 11.56 14.06 -5.03
C HIS A 240 12.00 14.72 -3.70
N PRO A 241 13.24 15.24 -3.64
CA PRO A 241 13.69 15.95 -2.45
C PRO A 241 12.88 17.24 -2.26
N LEU A 242 12.52 17.51 -1.00
CA LEU A 242 11.95 18.76 -0.52
C LEU A 242 12.91 19.34 0.54
N ASN A 243 13.47 20.51 0.25
CA ASN A 243 14.47 21.16 1.10
C ASN A 243 13.86 22.21 2.03
N PRO A 244 14.45 22.46 3.21
CA PRO A 244 14.04 23.57 4.07
C PRO A 244 13.99 24.90 3.30
N GLY A 245 12.90 25.64 3.46
CA GLY A 245 12.66 26.92 2.78
C GLY A 245 12.02 26.81 1.39
N GLU A 246 11.83 25.62 0.83
CA GLU A 246 11.09 25.44 -0.42
C GLU A 246 9.57 25.56 -0.21
N PRO A 247 8.81 26.08 -1.18
CA PRO A 247 7.36 26.23 -1.05
C PRO A 247 6.66 24.87 -1.06
N ILE A 248 5.91 24.57 0.00
CA ILE A 248 5.18 23.31 0.20
C ILE A 248 3.66 23.47 0.01
N PHE A 249 3.10 24.61 0.43
CA PHE A 249 1.70 24.95 0.17
C PHE A 249 1.55 26.33 -0.49
N LEU A 250 0.43 26.53 -1.17
CA LEU A 250 0.00 27.80 -1.74
C LEU A 250 -1.35 28.17 -1.12
N THR A 251 -1.42 29.30 -0.42
CA THR A 251 -2.70 29.79 0.10
C THR A 251 -3.63 30.19 -1.03
N PHE A 252 -4.94 30.24 -0.76
CA PHE A 252 -5.92 30.72 -1.75
C PHE A 252 -5.74 32.19 -2.15
N ALA A 253 -5.01 32.96 -1.33
CA ALA A 253 -4.60 34.33 -1.66
C ALA A 253 -3.30 34.40 -2.50
N GLY A 254 -2.73 33.25 -2.91
CA GLY A 254 -1.51 33.19 -3.72
C GLY A 254 -0.21 33.35 -2.94
N LYS A 255 -0.22 33.20 -1.61
CA LYS A 255 1.00 33.28 -0.79
C LYS A 255 1.62 31.90 -0.60
N ASN A 256 2.94 31.80 -0.75
CA ASN A 256 3.67 30.58 -0.47
C ASN A 256 3.80 30.35 1.04
N ILE A 257 3.57 29.11 1.45
CA ILE A 257 3.96 28.57 2.75
C ILE A 257 5.15 27.66 2.51
N LEU A 258 6.24 27.89 3.23
CA LEU A 258 7.50 27.19 3.03
C LEU A 258 7.60 25.98 3.94
N TYR A 259 8.39 24.99 3.55
CA TYR A 259 8.71 23.85 4.38
C TYR A 259 9.70 24.28 5.48
N GLU A 260 9.27 24.20 6.74
CA GLU A 260 10.05 24.64 7.91
C GLU A 260 10.84 23.50 8.58
N GLY A 261 10.99 22.34 7.91
CA GLY A 261 11.79 21.24 8.45
C GLY A 261 13.28 21.56 8.53
N VAL A 262 14.03 20.75 9.27
CA VAL A 262 15.47 20.97 9.51
C VAL A 262 16.39 20.27 8.50
N SER A 263 15.85 19.40 7.66
CA SER A 263 16.61 18.62 6.69
C SER A 263 15.77 18.29 5.45
N THR A 264 16.44 17.89 4.37
CA THR A 264 15.79 17.40 3.15
C THR A 264 14.98 16.13 3.44
N VAL A 265 13.73 16.12 3.00
CA VAL A 265 12.82 14.97 3.08
C VAL A 265 12.32 14.59 1.69
N TYR A 266 11.65 13.45 1.60
CA TYR A 266 11.10 12.92 0.34
C TYR A 266 9.62 12.66 0.56
N PRO A 267 8.73 13.60 0.19
CA PRO A 267 7.31 13.44 0.43
C PRO A 267 6.73 12.31 -0.43
N ILE A 268 5.71 11.63 0.10
CA ILE A 268 4.91 10.61 -0.59
C ILE A 268 3.43 10.77 -0.24
N PHE A 269 2.54 10.13 -1.00
CA PHE A 269 1.10 10.33 -0.89
C PHE A 269 0.71 11.82 -1.01
N ILE A 270 1.43 12.56 -1.86
CA ILE A 270 1.18 13.99 -2.07
C ILE A 270 -0.21 14.15 -2.69
N ASN A 271 -1.11 14.82 -1.97
CA ASN A 271 -2.47 15.10 -2.44
C ASN A 271 -3.34 13.84 -2.66
N GLU A 272 -3.25 12.84 -1.78
CA GLU A 272 -4.16 11.69 -1.82
C GLU A 272 -5.59 12.10 -1.47
N ALA A 273 -6.53 11.83 -2.37
CA ALA A 273 -7.93 12.22 -2.22
C ALA A 273 -8.58 11.67 -0.94
N ALA A 274 -8.30 10.40 -0.58
CA ALA A 274 -8.84 9.78 0.63
C ALA A 274 -8.25 10.32 1.94
N TYR A 275 -7.21 11.15 1.86
CA TYR A 275 -6.46 11.64 3.03
C TYR A 275 -6.90 13.03 3.50
N TYR A 276 -7.72 13.73 2.71
CA TYR A 276 -8.35 14.99 3.10
C TYR A 276 -9.18 14.88 4.39
N GLU A 277 -10.00 13.82 4.52
CA GLU A 277 -10.80 13.56 5.73
C GLU A 277 -9.92 13.23 6.95
N LYS A 278 -8.68 12.79 6.72
CA LYS A 278 -7.76 12.30 7.75
C LYS A 278 -6.82 13.40 8.24
N GLY A 279 -6.90 14.61 7.67
CA GLY A 279 -5.96 15.68 7.97
C GLY A 279 -4.55 15.37 7.48
N ILE A 280 -4.42 14.79 6.28
CA ILE A 280 -3.13 14.38 5.72
C ILE A 280 -2.99 14.96 4.31
N ALA A 281 -2.01 15.85 4.13
CA ALA A 281 -1.63 16.40 2.84
C ALA A 281 -0.55 15.54 2.16
N MET A 282 0.40 15.05 2.94
CA MET A 282 1.47 14.13 2.50
C MET A 282 2.13 13.47 3.71
N HIS A 283 2.79 12.34 3.47
CA HIS A 283 3.72 11.75 4.42
C HIS A 283 5.15 12.17 4.08
N LEU A 284 5.96 12.46 5.10
CA LEU A 284 7.38 12.75 4.95
C LEU A 284 8.20 11.48 5.18
N THR A 285 9.18 11.27 4.31
CA THR A 285 10.10 10.13 4.43
C THR A 285 11.56 10.57 4.35
N GLN A 286 12.43 9.72 4.89
CA GLN A 286 13.87 9.80 4.69
C GLN A 286 14.30 8.74 3.67
N LYS A 287 15.06 9.17 2.66
CA LYS A 287 15.72 8.26 1.73
C LYS A 287 16.93 7.61 2.39
N GLN A 288 17.02 6.30 2.32
CA GLN A 288 18.15 5.51 2.81
C GLN A 288 18.61 4.53 1.73
N GLN A 289 19.89 4.15 1.78
CA GLN A 289 20.43 3.04 1.00
C GLN A 289 20.80 1.90 1.95
N LYS A 290 20.42 0.68 1.58
CA LYS A 290 20.71 -0.52 2.36
C LYS A 290 21.29 -1.59 1.45
N VAL A 291 22.37 -2.21 1.88
CA VAL A 291 22.88 -3.43 1.24
C VAL A 291 22.02 -4.59 1.73
N VAL A 292 21.47 -5.35 0.78
CA VAL A 292 20.59 -6.50 1.02
C VAL A 292 21.29 -7.77 0.56
#